data_AF-A0A0V0ZDV1-F1
#
_entry.id   AF-A0A0V0ZDV1-F1
#
_cell.length_a   1.000
_cell.length_b   1.000
_cell.length_c   1.000
_cell.angle_alpha   90.00
_cell.angle_beta   90.00
_cell.angle_gamma   90.00
#
_symmetry.space_group_name_H-M   'P 1'
#
loop_
_entity.id
_entity.type
_entity.pdbx_description
1 polymer ?
#
loop_
_entity_poly.entity_id
_entity_poly.type
_entity_poly.pdbx_seq_one_letter_code
_entity_poly.pdbx_strand_id
1 'polypeptide(L)'
;MTARWPFVLFYNIIDVSAYNAYVLWTEKHPAWNVRRLHKRRLFVEELCKALVKMMRRKTLPRTAAAKSAVERLRKDAEQPSTSGITDTDTGGKKRARCQFCVSSDNKTSVRMKQTSVVSFISILET
;
A
#
# COMPACT_ATOMS: atom_id res chain seq x y z
N MET A 1 2.00 20.45 -35.52
CA MET A 1 1.35 20.91 -34.26
C MET A 1 1.68 19.90 -33.18
N THR A 2 2.38 20.27 -32.09
CA THR A 2 2.73 19.29 -31.05
C THR A 2 1.50 18.99 -30.18
N ALA A 3 1.07 17.73 -30.17
CA ALA A 3 -0.06 17.25 -29.40
C ALA A 3 0.26 17.20 -27.89
N ARG A 4 0.25 18.36 -27.25
CA ARG A 4 0.45 18.54 -25.78
C ARG A 4 -0.86 18.50 -25.00
N TRP A 5 -1.92 18.02 -25.62
CA TRP A 5 -3.26 17.95 -25.04
C TRP A 5 -3.33 17.22 -23.68
N PRO A 6 -2.55 16.14 -23.42
CA PRO A 6 -2.53 15.50 -22.11
C PRO A 6 -2.14 16.43 -20.96
N PHE A 7 -1.24 17.39 -21.20
CA PHE A 7 -0.85 18.37 -20.19
C PHE A 7 -1.95 19.39 -19.91
N VAL A 8 -2.67 19.83 -20.94
CA VAL A 8 -3.82 20.73 -20.80
C VAL A 8 -4.91 20.07 -19.96
N LEU A 9 -5.21 18.80 -20.23
CA LEU A 9 -6.15 18.02 -19.45
C LEU A 9 -5.69 17.89 -17.98
N PHE A 10 -4.41 17.61 -17.75
CA PHE A 10 -3.85 17.50 -16.41
C PHE A 10 -3.99 18.79 -15.59
N TYR A 11 -3.66 19.95 -16.18
CA TYR A 11 -3.84 21.24 -15.51
C TYR A 11 -5.31 21.51 -15.19
N ASN A 12 -6.22 21.22 -16.12
CA ASN A 12 -7.65 21.35 -15.89
C ASN A 12 -8.13 20.46 -14.74
N ILE A 13 -7.65 19.22 -14.66
CA ILE A 13 -7.98 18.31 -13.54
C ILE A 13 -7.52 18.90 -12.21
N ILE A 14 -6.31 19.45 -12.14
CA ILE A 14 -5.78 20.09 -10.92
C ILE A 14 -6.64 21.29 -10.54
N ASP A 15 -6.95 22.17 -11.49
CA ASP A 15 -7.68 23.41 -11.23
C ASP A 15 -9.10 23.15 -10.71
N VAL A 16 -9.82 22.20 -11.34
CA VAL A 16 -11.16 21.81 -10.91
C VAL A 16 -11.11 21.15 -9.54
N SER A 17 -10.15 20.25 -9.31
CA SER A 17 -10.02 19.56 -8.02
C SER A 17 -9.69 20.52 -6.87
N ALA A 18 -8.78 21.46 -7.10
CA ALA A 18 -8.40 22.47 -6.12
C ALA A 18 -9.56 23.42 -5.80
N TYR A 19 -10.37 23.79 -6.80
CA TYR A 19 -11.57 24.62 -6.57
C TYR A 19 -12.64 23.86 -5.79
N ASN A 20 -12.91 22.60 -6.13
CA ASN A 20 -13.89 21.78 -5.42
C ASN A 20 -13.49 21.62 -3.94
N ALA A 21 -12.20 21.37 -3.67
CA ALA A 21 -11.68 21.31 -2.31
C ALA A 21 -11.82 22.66 -1.57
N TYR A 22 -11.59 23.78 -2.27
CA TYR A 22 -11.76 25.11 -1.71
C TYR A 22 -13.21 25.38 -1.29
N VAL A 23 -14.19 25.05 -2.13
CA VAL A 23 -15.62 25.22 -1.82
C VAL A 23 -15.98 24.41 -0.57
N LEU A 24 -15.61 23.12 -0.54
CA LEU A 24 -15.85 22.27 0.63
C LEU A 24 -15.19 22.81 1.90
N TRP A 25 -13.98 23.35 1.78
CA TRP A 25 -13.24 23.93 2.90
C TRP A 25 -13.92 25.17 3.46
N THR A 26 -14.40 26.08 2.60
CA THR A 26 -15.06 27.32 3.02
C THR A 26 -16.41 27.08 3.66
N GLU A 27 -17.14 26.05 3.22
CA GLU A 27 -18.39 25.61 3.87
C GLU A 27 -18.13 25.07 5.28
N LYS A 28 -17.06 24.29 5.45
CA LYS A 28 -16.67 23.75 6.77
C LYS A 28 -16.10 24.81 7.71
N HIS A 29 -15.44 25.84 7.16
CA HIS A 29 -14.73 26.85 7.94
C HIS A 29 -15.09 28.28 7.48
N PRO A 30 -16.32 28.75 7.77
CA PRO A 30 -16.78 30.07 7.30
C PRO A 30 -15.99 31.24 7.92
N ALA A 31 -15.43 31.05 9.12
CA ALA A 31 -14.59 32.04 9.80
C ALA A 31 -13.13 32.06 9.32
N TRP A 32 -12.72 31.18 8.40
CA TRP A 32 -11.35 31.14 7.92
C TRP A 32 -11.07 32.32 6.97
N ASN A 33 -10.07 33.15 7.32
CA ASN A 33 -9.61 34.30 6.54
C ASN A 33 -10.70 35.33 6.16
N VAL A 34 -11.69 35.57 7.04
CA VAL A 34 -12.88 36.45 6.76
C VAL A 34 -12.51 37.81 6.16
N ARG A 35 -11.44 38.44 6.63
CA ARG A 35 -11.00 39.79 6.21
C ARG A 35 -10.16 39.83 4.93
N ARG A 36 -9.82 38.67 4.34
CA ARG A 36 -8.98 38.59 3.13
C ARG A 36 -9.86 38.47 1.90
N LEU A 37 -9.56 39.25 0.86
CA LEU A 37 -10.26 39.18 -0.44
C LEU A 37 -9.77 38.01 -1.30
N HIS A 38 -8.49 37.62 -1.17
CA HIS A 38 -7.84 36.61 -2.01
C HIS A 38 -7.91 35.19 -1.40
N LYS A 39 -9.06 34.77 -0.90
CA LYS A 39 -9.21 33.51 -0.12
C LYS A 39 -8.84 32.26 -0.92
N ARG A 40 -9.23 32.19 -2.20
CA ARG A 40 -8.89 31.05 -3.07
C ARG A 40 -7.38 30.88 -3.24
N ARG A 41 -6.65 31.98 -3.44
CA ARG A 41 -5.19 31.94 -3.56
C ARG A 41 -4.53 31.47 -2.26
N LEU A 42 -4.97 32.00 -1.12
CA LEU A 42 -4.48 31.58 0.20
C LEU A 42 -4.71 30.10 0.44
N PHE A 43 -5.87 29.59 0.03
CA PHE A 43 -6.20 28.17 0.18
C PHE A 43 -5.25 27.29 -0.62
N VAL A 44 -5.01 27.63 -1.89
CA VAL A 44 -4.08 26.88 -2.75
C VAL A 44 -2.66 26.96 -2.20
N GLU A 45 -2.23 28.11 -1.68
CA GLU A 45 -0.91 28.27 -1.07
C GLU A 45 -0.73 27.36 0.16
N GLU A 46 -1.72 27.31 1.06
CA GLU A 46 -1.70 26.45 2.24
C GLU A 46 -1.76 24.96 1.85
N LEU A 47 -2.62 24.61 0.88
CA LEU A 47 -2.74 23.27 0.33
C LEU A 47 -1.40 22.79 -0.26
N CYS A 48 -0.78 23.60 -1.13
CA CYS A 48 0.49 23.27 -1.74
C CYS A 48 1.62 23.15 -0.70
N LYS A 49 1.67 24.04 0.30
CA LYS A 49 2.63 23.93 1.41
C LYS A 49 2.46 22.61 2.17
N ALA A 50 1.23 22.20 2.46
CA ALA A 50 0.95 20.93 3.13
C ALA A 50 1.37 19.73 2.27
N LEU A 51 1.03 19.72 0.99
CA LEU A 51 1.40 18.65 0.05
C LEU A 51 2.91 18.54 -0.13
N VAL A 52 3.59 19.66 -0.36
CA VAL A 52 5.06 19.70 -0.48
C VAL A 52 5.71 19.26 0.82
N LYS A 53 5.19 19.67 1.98
CA LYS A 53 5.67 19.20 3.28
C LYS A 53 5.52 17.70 3.42
N MET A 54 4.44 17.09 2.92
CA MET A 54 4.28 15.63 2.90
C MET A 54 5.26 14.95 1.97
N MET A 55 5.41 15.43 0.74
CA MET A 55 6.32 14.87 -0.26
C MET A 55 7.79 14.95 0.17
N ARG A 56 8.18 16.03 0.86
CA ARG A 56 9.54 16.25 1.37
C ARG A 56 9.85 15.50 2.67
N ARG A 57 8.90 14.76 3.24
CA ARG A 57 9.20 13.92 4.42
C ARG A 57 10.13 12.79 3.99
N LYS A 58 11.39 12.84 4.43
CA LYS A 58 12.40 11.77 4.21
C LYS A 58 12.03 10.44 4.86
N THR A 59 11.07 10.46 5.79
CA THR A 59 10.63 9.31 6.57
C THR A 59 9.12 9.17 6.43
N LEU A 60 8.68 8.13 5.73
CA LEU A 60 7.34 7.58 5.95
C LEU A 60 7.20 7.34 7.46
N PRO A 61 6.09 7.67 8.13
CA PRO A 61 5.82 7.17 9.46
C PRO A 61 5.64 5.64 9.36
N ARG A 62 6.76 4.90 9.25
CA ARG A 62 6.83 3.51 9.65
C ARG A 62 6.63 3.57 11.15
N THR A 63 5.45 3.17 11.59
CA THR A 63 5.19 2.89 13.00
C THR A 63 6.35 2.10 13.58
N ALA A 64 6.64 2.23 14.88
CA ALA A 64 7.71 1.46 15.52
C ALA A 64 7.58 -0.05 15.22
N ALA A 65 6.34 -0.53 15.08
CA ALA A 65 6.01 -1.88 14.62
C ALA A 65 6.46 -2.18 13.18
N ALA A 66 6.25 -1.26 12.22
CA ALA A 66 6.75 -1.43 10.85
C ALA A 66 8.27 -1.36 10.75
N LYS A 67 8.93 -0.58 11.63
CA LYS A 67 10.40 -0.53 11.72
C LYS A 67 10.95 -1.81 12.33
N SER A 68 10.35 -2.32 13.41
CA SER A 68 10.76 -3.59 14.02
C SER A 68 10.50 -4.79 13.12
N ALA A 69 9.40 -4.80 12.36
CA ALA A 69 9.11 -5.86 11.38
C ALA A 69 10.17 -5.93 10.28
N VAL A 70 10.61 -4.78 9.75
CA VAL A 70 11.69 -4.73 8.74
C VAL A 70 13.03 -5.18 9.33
N GLU A 71 13.32 -4.82 10.58
CA GLU A 71 14.55 -5.23 11.24
C GLU A 71 14.59 -6.75 11.52
N ARG A 72 13.45 -7.33 11.90
CA ARG A 72 13.32 -8.79 12.06
C ARG A 72 13.56 -9.53 10.75
N LEU A 73 12.95 -9.07 9.66
CA LEU A 73 13.13 -9.68 8.33
C LEU A 73 14.58 -9.63 7.84
N ARG A 74 15.36 -8.60 8.23
CA ARG A 74 16.79 -8.51 7.91
C ARG A 74 17.64 -9.44 8.74
N LYS A 75 17.36 -9.56 10.04
CA LYS A 75 18.05 -10.50 10.94
C LYS A 75 17.81 -11.96 10.56
N ASP A 76 16.61 -12.28 10.10
CA ASP A 76 16.26 -13.61 9.62
C ASP A 76 16.99 -13.95 8.29
N ALA A 77 17.42 -12.94 7.53
CA ALA A 77 18.20 -13.10 6.30
C ALA A 77 19.72 -13.18 6.52
N GLU A 78 20.22 -12.74 7.67
CA GLU A 78 21.66 -12.72 8.01
C GLU A 78 22.11 -13.90 8.90
N GLN A 79 21.21 -14.80 9.31
CA GLN A 79 21.59 -16.04 10.01
C GLN A 79 22.46 -16.93 9.08
N PRO A 80 23.72 -17.24 9.46
CA PRO A 80 24.52 -18.21 8.73
C PRO A 80 23.87 -19.58 8.83
N SER A 81 23.46 -20.14 7.69
CA SER A 81 23.03 -21.53 7.61
C SER A 81 24.24 -22.44 7.80
N THR A 82 24.65 -22.65 9.06
CA THR A 82 25.52 -23.76 9.46
C THR A 82 24.64 -24.83 10.09
N SER A 83 24.31 -25.84 9.30
CA SER A 83 24.14 -27.21 9.78
C SER A 83 24.38 -28.12 8.59
N GLY A 84 25.56 -28.73 8.58
CA GLY A 84 25.88 -29.79 7.64
C GLY A 84 24.94 -30.96 7.84
N ILE A 85 24.49 -31.54 6.74
CA ILE A 85 24.04 -32.92 6.70
C ILE A 85 24.72 -33.54 5.48
N THR A 86 25.52 -34.55 5.80
CA THR A 86 26.27 -35.46 4.94
C THR A 86 25.46 -35.95 3.74
N ASP A 87 26.15 -36.02 2.61
CA ASP A 87 25.82 -36.85 1.47
C ASP A 87 25.38 -38.25 1.93
N THR A 88 24.11 -38.56 1.70
CA THR A 88 23.65 -39.93 1.51
C THR A 88 22.67 -39.91 0.36
N ASP A 89 23.20 -40.24 -0.80
CA ASP A 89 22.45 -40.75 -1.94
C ASP A 89 21.49 -41.86 -1.48
N THR A 90 20.18 -41.65 -1.68
CA THR A 90 19.18 -42.68 -2.06
C THR A 90 17.79 -42.03 -2.12
N GLY A 91 17.15 -42.07 -3.29
CA GLY A 91 15.68 -42.09 -3.39
C GLY A 91 14.99 -40.81 -3.88
N GLY A 92 14.96 -40.60 -5.19
CA GLY A 92 14.14 -39.56 -5.82
C GLY A 92 12.63 -39.83 -5.70
N LYS A 93 11.98 -39.27 -4.68
CA LYS A 93 10.50 -39.16 -4.66
C LYS A 93 10.07 -37.95 -5.49
N LYS A 94 9.49 -38.20 -6.66
CA LYS A 94 8.95 -37.18 -7.57
C LYS A 94 7.86 -36.36 -6.85
N ARG A 95 7.83 -35.04 -7.09
CA ARG A 95 6.82 -34.12 -6.54
C ARG A 95 5.41 -34.58 -6.94
N ALA A 96 4.51 -34.74 -5.97
CA ALA A 96 3.12 -35.11 -6.21
C ALA A 96 2.26 -33.90 -6.65
N ARG A 97 1.22 -34.17 -7.45
CA ARG A 97 0.25 -33.17 -7.94
C ARG A 97 -0.73 -32.76 -6.84
N CYS A 98 -1.13 -31.48 -6.81
CA CYS A 98 -2.20 -31.00 -5.92
C CYS A 98 -3.53 -31.72 -6.24
N GLN A 99 -4.23 -32.21 -5.21
CA GLN A 99 -5.46 -33.00 -5.34
C GLN A 99 -6.66 -32.21 -5.89
N PHE A 100 -6.63 -30.88 -5.85
CA PHE A 100 -7.72 -30.01 -6.34
C PHE A 100 -7.47 -29.44 -7.74
N CYS A 101 -6.28 -29.62 -8.31
CA CYS A 101 -5.93 -29.03 -9.59
C CYS A 101 -6.30 -29.99 -10.74
N VAL A 102 -7.38 -29.68 -11.46
CA VAL A 102 -7.75 -30.35 -12.70
C VAL A 102 -6.97 -29.73 -13.86
N SER A 103 -5.93 -30.44 -14.33
CA SER A 103 -5.26 -30.29 -15.63
C SER A 103 -5.08 -28.87 -16.21
N SER A 104 -4.17 -28.07 -15.65
CA SER A 104 -3.19 -27.29 -16.44
C SER A 104 -2.05 -26.87 -15.50
N ASP A 105 -0.81 -27.04 -15.93
CA ASP A 105 0.40 -26.95 -15.08
C ASP A 105 0.82 -25.48 -14.87
N ASN A 106 0.09 -24.74 -14.02
CA ASN A 106 0.54 -23.44 -13.52
C ASN A 106 1.30 -23.62 -12.20
N LYS A 107 2.64 -23.67 -12.29
CA LYS A 107 3.55 -23.71 -11.13
C LYS A 107 3.46 -22.42 -10.32
N THR A 108 2.49 -22.33 -9.41
CA THR A 108 2.50 -21.37 -8.30
C THR A 108 2.73 -22.13 -7.01
N SER A 109 3.97 -22.06 -6.51
CA SER A 109 4.39 -22.62 -5.22
C SER A 109 3.79 -21.80 -4.08
N VAL A 110 2.49 -21.95 -3.82
CA VAL A 110 1.86 -21.40 -2.61
C VAL A 110 1.41 -22.57 -1.75
N ARG A 111 2.14 -22.82 -0.66
CA ARG A 111 1.75 -23.76 0.37
C ARG A 111 0.67 -23.10 1.22
N MET A 112 -0.59 -23.49 1.04
CA MET A 112 -1.67 -23.08 1.95
C MET A 112 -1.35 -23.64 3.33
N LYS A 113 -1.05 -22.76 4.30
CA LYS A 113 -1.00 -23.17 5.70
C LYS A 113 -2.42 -23.46 6.12
N GLN A 114 -2.72 -24.72 6.41
CA GLN A 114 -4.00 -25.13 6.96
C GLN A 114 -4.12 -24.52 8.37
N THR A 115 -4.70 -23.33 8.47
CA THR A 115 -5.17 -22.77 9.73
C THR A 115 -6.51 -23.40 10.02
N SER A 116 -6.57 -24.21 11.08
CA SER A 116 -7.78 -24.83 11.60
C SER A 116 -8.87 -23.78 11.83
N VAL A 117 -9.85 -23.71 10.93
CA VAL A 117 -11.11 -23.00 11.16
C VAL A 117 -12.05 -23.92 11.92
N VAL A 118 -11.86 -24.01 13.23
CA VAL A 118 -12.88 -24.53 14.14
C VAL A 118 -13.27 -23.39 15.07
N SER A 119 -13.96 -22.37 14.53
CA SER A 119 -14.68 -21.32 15.30
C SER A 119 -15.56 -20.42 14.41
N PHE A 120 -16.25 -20.98 13.40
CA PHE A 120 -17.17 -20.18 12.57
C PHE A 120 -18.51 -20.88 12.23
N ILE A 121 -18.87 -21.94 12.96
CA ILE A 121 -20.21 -22.54 12.88
C ILE A 121 -20.82 -22.53 14.27
N SER A 122 -21.22 -21.35 14.75
CA SER A 122 -22.20 -21.19 15.84
C SER A 122 -22.92 -19.82 15.79
N ILE A 123 -22.81 -19.07 14.69
CA ILE A 123 -23.56 -17.83 14.48
C ILE A 123 -24.24 -17.89 13.12
N LEU A 124 -24.97 -18.98 12.85
CA LEU A 124 -26.03 -18.98 11.85
C LEU A 124 -26.94 -20.21 12.00
N GLU A 125 -27.46 -20.44 13.20
CA GLU A 125 -28.68 -21.23 13.39
C GLU A 125 -29.25 -20.85 14.76
N THR A 126 -30.29 -20.00 14.71
CA THR A 126 -31.34 -19.74 15.73
C THR A 126 -30.93 -19.29 17.13
#